data_AF-A0A966XGJ5-F1
#
_entry.id   AF-A0A966XGJ5-F1
#
_cell.length_a   1.000
_cell.length_b   1.000
_cell.length_c   1.000
_cell.angle_alpha   90.00
_cell.angle_beta   90.00
_cell.angle_gamma   90.00
#
_symmetry.space_group_name_H-M   'P 1'
#
loop_
_entity.id
_entity.type
_entity.pdbx_description
1 polymer ?
#
loop_
_entity_poly.entity_id
_entity_poly.type
_entity_poly.pdbx_seq_one_letter_code
_entity_poly.pdbx_strand_id
1 'polypeptide(L)' 'MEKQFSYELGAALGSETAFGLIVLQADETLEHDMRRLLPRQSAALYTSRVPSGTEVTTDTLGEMAG' A
#
# COMPACT_ATOMS: atom_id res chain seq x y z
N MET A 1 -2.76 -35.21 -19.27
CA MET A 1 -4.12 -34.76 -19.64
C MET A 1 -4.35 -33.45 -18.91
N GLU A 2 -4.26 -32.33 -19.61
CA GLU A 2 -4.46 -31.00 -19.01
C GLU A 2 -5.94 -30.77 -18.72
N LYS A 3 -6.25 -30.29 -17.53
CA LYS A 3 -7.61 -30.07 -17.05
C LYS A 3 -7.91 -28.58 -17.14
N GLN A 4 -8.78 -28.20 -18.06
CA GLN A 4 -9.16 -26.81 -18.28
C GLN A 4 -10.48 -26.53 -17.55
N PHE A 5 -10.52 -25.43 -16.79
CA PHE A 5 -11.70 -24.99 -16.05
C PHE A 5 -12.23 -23.70 -16.65
N SER A 6 -13.55 -23.57 -16.75
CA SER A 6 -14.20 -22.30 -17.09
C SER A 6 -14.04 -21.31 -15.93
N TYR A 7 -13.58 -20.11 -16.24
CA TYR A 7 -13.50 -19.00 -15.29
C TYR A 7 -13.73 -17.68 -16.02
N GLU A 8 -14.12 -16.67 -15.26
CA GLU A 8 -14.20 -15.28 -15.71
C GLU A 8 -13.27 -14.43 -14.85
N LEU A 9 -12.55 -13.50 -15.49
CA LEU A 9 -11.73 -12.54 -14.77
C LEU A 9 -12.60 -11.35 -14.34
N GLY A 10 -12.47 -10.95 -13.07
CA GLY A 10 -13.01 -9.68 -12.61
C GLY A 10 -12.25 -8.49 -13.17
N ALA A 11 -12.73 -7.28 -12.86
CA ALA A 11 -12.02 -6.06 -13.18
C ALA A 11 -10.62 -6.04 -12.51
N ALA A 12 -9.66 -5.38 -13.16
CA ALA A 12 -8.33 -5.22 -12.61
C ALA A 12 -8.37 -4.46 -11.27
N LEU A 13 -7.43 -4.78 -10.38
CA LEU A 13 -7.27 -4.04 -9.12
C LEU A 13 -6.97 -2.56 -9.43
N GLY A 14 -7.70 -1.65 -8.79
CA GLY A 14 -7.53 -0.21 -9.04
C GLY A 14 -8.14 0.28 -10.34
N SER A 15 -9.01 -0.51 -10.97
CA SER A 15 -9.77 -0.11 -12.16
C SER A 15 -10.62 1.14 -11.95
N GLU A 16 -11.04 1.45 -10.71
CA GLU A 16 -11.73 2.71 -10.40
C GLU A 16 -10.81 3.75 -9.75
N THR A 17 -9.94 3.35 -8.82
CA THR A 17 -9.04 4.30 -8.13
C THR A 17 -7.80 3.61 -7.59
N ALA A 18 -6.66 4.31 -7.61
CA ALA A 18 -5.41 3.86 -7.01
C ALA A 18 -4.89 4.89 -5.99
N PHE A 19 -4.56 4.42 -4.79
CA PHE A 19 -3.94 5.21 -3.72
C PHE A 19 -2.47 4.80 -3.56
N GLY A 20 -1.60 5.80 -3.43
CA GLY A 20 -0.21 5.62 -3.02
C GLY A 20 -0.05 6.05 -1.57
N LEU A 21 0.57 5.20 -0.76
CA LEU A 21 0.84 5.42 0.65
C LEU A 21 2.35 5.35 0.90
N ILE A 22 2.92 6.43 1.42
CA ILE A 22 4.31 6.46 1.91
C ILE A 22 4.25 6.34 3.43
N VAL A 23 4.84 5.30 3.99
CA VAL A 23 4.86 5.07 5.45
C VAL A 23 6.28 4.94 5.97
N LEU A 24 6.47 5.25 7.25
CA LEU A 24 7.75 5.01 7.92
C LEU A 24 7.95 3.51 8.12
N GLN A 25 9.20 3.04 8.04
CA GLN A 25 9.52 1.63 8.27
C GLN A 25 9.13 1.16 9.69
N ALA A 26 9.19 2.06 10.68
CA ALA A 26 8.80 1.80 12.05
C ALA A 26 7.27 1.68 12.25
N ASP A 27 6.45 2.06 11.26
CA ASP A 27 5.01 1.91 11.35
C ASP A 27 4.58 0.48 10.97
N GLU A 28 3.78 -0.13 11.84
CA GLU A 28 3.30 -1.51 11.69
C GLU A 28 1.79 -1.58 11.40
N THR A 29 1.06 -0.47 11.54
CA THR A 29 -0.41 -0.49 11.58
C THR A 29 -1.08 0.33 10.49
N LEU A 30 -0.39 1.35 9.96
CA LEU A 30 -0.99 2.34 9.07
C LEU A 30 -1.51 1.73 7.76
N GLU A 31 -0.85 0.73 7.19
CA GLU A 31 -1.35 0.07 5.97
C GLU A 31 -2.69 -0.64 6.20
N HIS A 32 -2.81 -1.33 7.33
CA HIS A 32 -4.02 -2.05 7.69
C HIS A 32 -5.18 -1.11 7.99
N ASP A 33 -4.89 -0.01 8.68
CA ASP A 33 -5.90 1.02 9.01
C ASP A 33 -6.39 1.73 7.75
N MET A 34 -5.47 2.12 6.85
CA MET A 34 -5.82 2.69 5.56
C MET A 34 -6.65 1.71 4.72
N ARG A 35 -6.33 0.41 4.75
CA ARG A 35 -7.12 -0.62 4.06
C ARG A 35 -8.54 -0.77 4.60
N ARG A 36 -8.76 -0.49 5.89
CA ARG A 36 -10.10 -0.48 6.51
C ARG A 36 -10.91 0.76 6.18
N LEU A 37 -10.25 1.91 6.07
CA LEU A 37 -10.89 3.19 5.79
C LEU A 37 -11.26 3.35 4.31
N LEU A 38 -10.49 2.73 3.40
CA LEU A 38 -10.73 2.85 1.97
C LEU A 38 -11.82 1.87 1.47
N PRO A 39 -12.60 2.25 0.43
CA PRO A 39 -13.57 1.37 -0.20
C PRO A 39 -12.91 0.10 -0.74
N ARG A 40 -13.26 -1.06 -0.18
CA ARG A 40 -12.55 -2.34 -0.41
C ARG A 40 -12.66 -2.89 -1.83
N GLN A 41 -13.63 -2.41 -2.61
CA GLN A 41 -14.18 -3.15 -3.76
C GLN A 41 -13.54 -2.73 -5.08
N SER A 42 -12.97 -1.53 -5.13
CA SER A 42 -12.47 -0.95 -6.39
C SER A 42 -11.17 -0.15 -6.25
N ALA A 43 -10.70 0.07 -5.02
CA ALA A 43 -9.50 0.86 -4.76
C ALA A 43 -8.26 -0.03 -4.61
N ALA A 44 -7.25 0.21 -5.45
CA ALA A 44 -5.89 -0.26 -5.20
C ALA A 44 -5.25 0.60 -4.11
N LEU A 45 -4.49 -0.02 -3.21
CA LEU A 45 -3.64 0.67 -2.25
C LEU A 45 -2.23 0.13 -2.42
N TYR A 46 -1.32 0.99 -2.87
CA TYR A 46 0.09 0.68 -3.03
C TYR A 46 0.87 1.37 -1.91
N THR A 47 1.85 0.66 -1.34
CA THR A 47 2.64 1.18 -0.23
C THR A 47 4.12 1.18 -0.58
N SER A 48 4.81 2.27 -0.25
CA SER A 48 6.27 2.34 -0.18
C SER A 48 6.70 2.69 1.25
N ARG A 49 7.76 2.04 1.73
CA ARG A 49 8.31 2.28 3.06
C ARG A 49 9.58 3.11 2.94
N VAL A 50 9.66 4.18 3.71
CA VAL A 50 10.87 5.00 3.83
C VAL A 50 11.55 4.71 5.17
N PRO A 51 12.90 4.63 5.20
CA PRO A 51 13.61 4.50 6.46
C PRO A 51 13.25 5.68 7.37
N SER A 52 12.95 5.39 8.64
CA SER A 52 13.00 6.38 9.70
C SER A 52 14.13 5.97 10.65
N GLY A 53 14.98 6.90 11.05
CA GLY A 53 15.85 6.67 12.19
C GLY A 53 15.04 6.21 13.41
N THR A 54 15.67 5.48 14.34
CA THR A 54 14.99 4.99 15.55
C THR A 54 14.38 6.13 16.38
N GLU A 55 14.91 7.34 16.23
CA GLU A 55 14.32 8.59 16.69
C GLU A 55 13.80 9.43 15.52
N VAL A 56 12.58 9.96 15.66
CA VAL A 56 12.01 10.94 14.75
C VAL A 56 12.53 12.33 15.15
N THR A 57 13.53 12.81 14.42
CA THR A 57 14.09 14.15 14.57
C THR A 57 13.97 14.89 13.24
N THR A 58 14.14 16.22 13.25
CA THR A 58 14.18 17.00 12.01
C THR A 58 15.27 16.54 11.06
N ASP A 59 16.39 16.05 11.60
CA ASP A 59 17.53 15.55 10.81
C ASP A 59 17.20 14.19 10.17
N THR A 60 16.61 13.25 10.92
CA THR A 60 16.24 11.92 10.39
C THR A 60 15.04 12.00 9.43
N LEU A 61 14.16 12.99 9.58
CA LEU A 61 13.14 13.33 8.60
C LEU A 61 13.75 13.95 7.32
N GLY A 62 14.85 14.69 7.44
CA GLY A 62 15.57 15.29 6.31
C GLY A 62 16.19 14.24 5.37
N GLU A 63 16.60 13.09 5.91
CA GLU A 63 17.10 11.95 5.13
C GLU A 63 16.02 11.32 4.24
N MET A 64 14.74 11.58 4.49
CA MET A 64 13.62 11.08 3.68
C MET A 64 13.35 11.89 2.42
N ALA A 65 14.00 13.05 2.25
CA ALA A 65 13.79 13.94 1.10
C ALA A 65 14.67 13.60 -0.13
N GLY A 66 15.49 12.54 -0.05
CA GLY A 66 16.47 12.12 -1.06
C GLY A 66 16.04 10.91 -1.88
#